data_AF-A0A2I0H189-F1
#
_entry.id   AF-A0A2I0H189-F1
#
_cell.length_a   1.000
_cell.length_b   1.000
_cell.length_c   1.000
_cell.angle_alpha   90.00
_cell.angle_beta   90.00
_cell.angle_gamma   90.00
#
_symmetry.space_group_name_H-M   'P 1'
#
loop_
_entity.id
_entity.type
_entity.pdbx_description
1 polymer ?
#
loop_
_entity_poly.entity_id
_entity_poly.type
_entity_poly.pdbx_seq_one_letter_code
_entity_poly.pdbx_strand_id
1 'polypeptide(L)'
;IANILLENNEKSRNVNYFRLNTINNVNDPSEGHLLVNYLKGIRENSFYAPDFDKSLHAFISCFTFNHDSLNQFRLYGKEADKEASGVSLVFKKEFFQSESFLGGLSFLSLKNNIQNLDRDNSSLEVNEQSDTKNNSEKKSRISNQPVMRCVYIDPTSSYVQLAQRNRLTFFREFGNETVLIQGQETSKAEYEWEEYKKYIDEKTIAFSNAFRTLKNTYESIIEEKKAILSDELESSNKIYALINEILLPLKYLIKHSAFQEEQECRMVYVTSLNAPEVSMVDKKFLFVEYDSKVKENLNKVYIAPAAKDYRLYLAWLLRDQDIKIELSNNPYRQTS
;
A
#
# COMPACT_ATOMS: atom_id res chain seq x y z
N ILE A 1 -2.16 16.81 -8.38
CA ILE A 1 -1.21 15.87 -7.72
C ILE A 1 -0.19 15.30 -8.71
N ALA A 2 -0.60 14.71 -9.83
CA ALA A 2 0.36 14.15 -10.81
C ALA A 2 1.39 15.16 -11.31
N ASN A 3 0.96 16.39 -11.63
CA ASN A 3 1.84 17.49 -12.01
C ASN A 3 2.92 17.76 -10.96
N ILE A 4 2.56 17.72 -9.68
CA ILE A 4 3.53 17.89 -8.58
C ILE A 4 4.57 16.77 -8.63
N LEU A 5 4.15 15.49 -8.71
CA LEU A 5 5.07 14.35 -8.76
C LEU A 5 5.95 14.30 -10.03
N LEU A 6 5.50 14.93 -11.12
CA LEU A 6 6.16 14.92 -12.43
C LEU A 6 6.82 16.26 -12.78
N GLU A 7 6.76 17.27 -11.94
CA GLU A 7 7.46 18.54 -12.16
C GLU A 7 8.73 18.58 -11.31
N ASN A 8 9.84 18.88 -11.98
CA ASN A 8 11.06 19.31 -11.30
C ASN A 8 10.97 20.83 -11.20
N ASN A 9 10.64 21.37 -10.04
CA ASN A 9 10.63 22.82 -9.85
C ASN A 9 12.08 23.33 -9.74
N GLU A 10 12.67 23.75 -10.86
CA GLU A 10 14.04 24.32 -10.88
C GLU A 10 14.17 25.57 -10.00
N LYS A 11 13.05 26.30 -9.77
CA LYS A 11 13.03 27.49 -8.91
C LYS A 11 13.05 27.19 -7.40
N SER A 12 12.72 25.97 -6.96
CA SER A 12 12.67 25.64 -5.52
C SER A 12 13.66 24.55 -5.07
N ARG A 13 14.47 23.97 -5.97
CA ARG A 13 15.38 22.84 -5.69
C ARG A 13 14.72 21.63 -5.02
N ASN A 14 13.39 21.59 -4.94
CA ASN A 14 12.65 20.49 -4.33
C ASN A 14 12.20 19.54 -5.44
N VAL A 15 12.87 18.39 -5.52
CA VAL A 15 12.33 17.22 -6.22
C VAL A 15 11.07 16.79 -5.46
N ASN A 16 9.96 16.62 -6.16
CA ASN A 16 8.74 16.11 -5.54
C ASN A 16 8.83 14.60 -5.44
N TYR A 17 9.16 14.13 -4.23
CA TYR A 17 9.25 12.71 -3.91
C TYR A 17 7.86 12.08 -3.82
N PHE A 18 7.80 10.78 -4.10
CA PHE A 18 6.62 9.98 -3.78
C PHE A 18 6.45 9.96 -2.25
N ARG A 19 5.20 9.94 -1.77
CA ARG A 19 4.90 10.09 -0.34
C ARG A 19 3.96 8.99 0.12
N LEU A 20 4.25 8.44 1.29
CA LEU A 20 3.32 7.63 2.06
C LEU A 20 2.66 8.56 3.08
N ASN A 21 1.34 8.63 3.08
CA ASN A 21 0.56 9.50 3.96
C ASN A 21 0.02 8.70 5.14
N THR A 22 -0.30 9.35 6.25
CA THR A 22 -1.00 8.68 7.35
C THR A 22 -2.35 8.10 6.95
N ILE A 23 -2.76 7.02 7.60
CA ILE A 23 -4.03 6.33 7.36
C ILE A 23 -5.28 7.15 7.65
N ASN A 24 -5.18 8.32 8.27
CA ASN A 24 -6.33 9.10 8.75
C ASN A 24 -7.31 9.56 7.65
N ASN A 25 -6.94 9.41 6.37
CA ASN A 25 -7.75 9.81 5.21
C ASN A 25 -8.12 8.63 4.30
N VAL A 26 -8.14 7.38 4.81
CA VAL A 26 -8.60 6.22 4.04
C VAL A 26 -10.12 6.22 3.89
N ASN A 27 -10.62 5.69 2.78
CA ASN A 27 -12.05 5.73 2.45
C ASN A 27 -12.88 4.64 3.14
N ASP A 28 -12.24 3.55 3.56
CA ASP A 28 -12.91 2.47 4.29
C ASP A 28 -12.88 2.78 5.79
N PRO A 29 -14.03 3.15 6.40
CA PRO A 29 -14.09 3.53 7.81
C PRO A 29 -13.85 2.35 8.76
N SER A 30 -13.83 1.11 8.24
CA SER A 30 -13.62 -0.11 9.02
C SER A 30 -12.15 -0.50 9.16
N GLU A 31 -11.27 0.09 8.34
CA GLU A 31 -9.83 -0.14 8.41
C GLU A 31 -9.27 0.23 9.79
N GLY A 32 -8.34 -0.59 10.29
CA GLY A 32 -7.89 -0.47 11.68
C GLY A 32 -8.65 -1.36 12.66
N HIS A 33 -9.93 -1.65 12.40
CA HIS A 33 -10.81 -2.37 13.35
C HIS A 33 -11.14 -3.79 12.91
N LEU A 34 -11.34 -4.02 11.61
CA LEU A 34 -11.76 -5.32 11.07
C LEU A 34 -10.90 -6.49 11.57
N LEU A 35 -9.57 -6.34 11.52
CA LEU A 35 -8.65 -7.36 12.02
C LEU A 35 -8.89 -7.63 13.51
N VAL A 36 -8.95 -6.58 14.32
CA VAL A 36 -9.11 -6.71 15.78
C VAL A 36 -10.46 -7.35 16.13
N ASN A 37 -11.54 -6.97 15.43
CA ASN A 37 -12.86 -7.55 15.61
C ASN A 37 -12.86 -9.03 15.24
N TYR A 38 -12.25 -9.40 14.11
CA TYR A 38 -12.09 -10.79 13.70
C TYR A 38 -11.35 -11.62 14.77
N LEU A 39 -10.23 -11.10 15.28
CA LEU A 39 -9.42 -11.75 16.32
C LEU A 39 -10.17 -11.90 17.65
N LYS A 40 -11.01 -10.91 18.01
CA LYS A 40 -11.87 -10.96 19.21
C LYS A 40 -13.17 -11.74 19.02
N GLY A 41 -13.46 -12.21 17.80
CA GLY A 41 -14.72 -12.88 17.48
C GLY A 41 -15.95 -11.96 17.46
N ILE A 42 -15.76 -10.65 17.33
CA ILE A 42 -16.83 -9.65 17.28
C ILE A 42 -17.37 -9.55 15.85
N ARG A 43 -18.69 -9.69 15.70
CA ARG A 43 -19.40 -9.57 14.42
C ARG A 43 -20.19 -8.26 14.38
N GLU A 44 -19.53 -7.17 14.03
CA GLU A 44 -20.12 -5.84 14.00
C GLU A 44 -19.79 -5.12 12.68
N ASN A 45 -20.75 -4.30 12.22
CA ASN A 45 -20.62 -3.46 11.03
C ASN A 45 -20.52 -1.96 11.38
N SER A 46 -20.49 -1.62 12.67
CA SER A 46 -20.31 -0.26 13.15
C SER A 46 -18.84 -0.03 13.48
N PHE A 47 -18.24 0.94 12.79
CA PHE A 47 -16.83 1.28 12.94
C PHE A 47 -16.71 2.74 13.38
N TYR A 48 -15.82 2.99 14.33
CA TYR A 48 -15.48 4.32 14.82
C TYR A 48 -14.06 4.65 14.38
N ALA A 49 -13.68 5.94 14.38
CA ALA A 49 -12.28 6.28 14.14
C ALA A 49 -11.39 5.56 15.19
N PRO A 50 -10.26 4.94 14.79
CA PRO A 50 -9.34 4.35 15.75
C PRO A 50 -8.82 5.44 16.69
N ASP A 51 -8.61 5.08 17.96
CA ASP A 51 -8.01 5.98 18.93
C ASP A 51 -6.62 6.43 18.45
N PHE A 52 -6.30 7.69 18.70
CA PHE A 52 -4.99 8.24 18.35
C PHE A 52 -3.91 7.62 19.25
N ASP A 53 -3.13 6.70 18.68
CA ASP A 53 -1.91 6.20 19.31
C ASP A 53 -0.80 7.25 19.12
N LYS A 54 -0.08 7.60 20.20
CA LYS A 54 1.04 8.56 20.15
C LYS A 54 2.38 7.90 19.83
N SER A 55 2.47 6.58 19.91
CA SER A 55 3.73 5.83 19.84
C SER A 55 4.15 5.57 18.40
N LEU A 56 3.31 4.87 17.64
CA LEU A 56 3.57 4.46 16.27
C LEU A 56 2.40 4.79 15.36
N HIS A 57 2.72 5.22 14.15
CA HIS A 57 1.76 5.53 13.11
C HIS A 57 2.08 4.77 11.84
N ALA A 58 1.02 4.29 11.18
CA ALA A 58 1.12 3.73 9.85
C ALA A 58 1.02 4.83 8.79
N PHE A 59 1.95 4.77 7.84
CA PHE A 59 2.01 5.56 6.63
C PHE A 59 1.80 4.62 5.44
N ILE A 60 0.92 4.98 4.53
CA ILE A 60 0.55 4.12 3.40
C ILE A 60 0.58 4.88 2.07
N SER A 61 0.81 4.10 1.02
CA SER A 61 0.51 4.48 -0.35
C SER A 61 -0.23 3.35 -1.04
N CYS A 62 -1.26 3.71 -1.78
CA CYS A 62 -2.21 2.78 -2.39
C CYS A 62 -1.86 2.57 -3.87
N PHE A 63 -1.94 1.34 -4.32
CA PHE A 63 -1.72 0.89 -5.69
C PHE A 63 -2.87 -0.02 -6.10
N THR A 64 -3.05 -0.23 -7.40
CA THR A 64 -4.09 -1.13 -7.91
C THR A 64 -3.53 -1.98 -9.05
N PHE A 65 -4.07 -3.18 -9.21
CA PHE A 65 -3.75 -4.05 -10.34
C PHE A 65 -4.33 -3.54 -11.67
N ASN A 66 -5.30 -2.62 -11.63
CA ASN A 66 -5.97 -2.16 -12.84
C ASN A 66 -5.47 -0.79 -13.27
N HIS A 67 -4.58 -0.78 -14.27
CA HIS A 67 -3.96 0.45 -14.77
C HIS A 67 -4.92 1.38 -15.52
N ASP A 68 -6.03 0.85 -16.07
CA ASP A 68 -7.02 1.59 -16.88
C ASP A 68 -8.46 1.34 -16.39
N SER A 69 -8.74 1.81 -15.18
CA SER A 69 -10.03 1.65 -14.51
C SER A 69 -10.85 2.93 -14.51
N LEU A 70 -12.01 2.91 -15.19
CA LEU A 70 -12.95 4.02 -15.15
C LEU A 70 -13.44 4.32 -13.73
N ASN A 71 -13.69 3.28 -12.92
CA ASN A 71 -14.14 3.47 -11.54
C ASN A 71 -13.09 4.21 -10.72
N GLN A 72 -11.81 3.85 -10.85
CA GLN A 72 -10.71 4.55 -10.18
C GLN A 72 -10.58 5.99 -10.67
N PHE A 73 -10.68 6.23 -11.98
CA PHE A 73 -10.66 7.58 -12.54
C PHE A 73 -11.83 8.45 -12.06
N ARG A 74 -13.03 7.87 -11.94
CA ARG A 74 -14.21 8.58 -11.46
C ARG A 74 -14.12 8.91 -9.98
N LEU A 75 -13.60 7.99 -9.16
CA LEU A 75 -13.55 8.16 -7.70
C LEU A 75 -12.35 9.00 -7.26
N TYR A 76 -11.16 8.72 -7.79
CA TYR A 76 -9.89 9.28 -7.32
C TYR A 76 -9.23 10.26 -8.29
N GLY A 77 -9.53 10.14 -9.58
CA GLY A 77 -9.02 11.02 -10.63
C GLY A 77 -9.89 12.26 -10.83
N LYS A 78 -10.13 13.04 -9.79
CA LYS A 78 -10.94 14.27 -9.84
C LYS A 78 -10.09 15.53 -9.74
N GLU A 79 -10.33 16.47 -10.63
CA GLU A 79 -9.86 17.85 -10.57
C GLU A 79 -11.09 18.76 -10.52
N ALA A 80 -11.19 19.60 -9.48
CA ALA A 80 -12.33 20.48 -9.23
C ALA A 80 -13.70 19.75 -9.38
N ASP A 81 -13.83 18.60 -8.71
CA ASP A 81 -15.01 17.70 -8.73
C ASP A 81 -15.38 17.10 -10.09
N LYS A 82 -14.61 17.37 -11.15
CA LYS A 82 -14.80 16.75 -12.46
C LYS A 82 -14.29 15.31 -12.44
N GLU A 83 -15.20 14.35 -12.55
CA GLU A 83 -14.84 12.92 -12.65
C GLU A 83 -13.93 12.62 -13.85
N ALA A 84 -13.10 11.59 -13.71
CA ALA A 84 -12.29 11.05 -14.81
C ALA A 84 -11.39 12.08 -15.50
N SER A 85 -10.86 13.02 -14.72
CA SER A 85 -9.91 14.08 -15.12
C SER A 85 -8.49 13.84 -14.58
N GLY A 86 -8.23 12.68 -13.97
CA GLY A 86 -6.92 12.29 -13.46
C GLY A 86 -6.06 11.49 -14.43
N VAL A 87 -4.98 10.93 -13.89
CA VAL A 87 -4.09 10.00 -14.59
C VAL A 87 -3.78 8.80 -13.70
N SER A 88 -3.42 7.69 -14.32
CA SER A 88 -2.92 6.49 -13.66
C SER A 88 -1.44 6.33 -13.99
N LEU A 89 -0.62 6.22 -12.95
CA LEU A 89 0.83 6.12 -13.03
C LEU A 89 1.23 4.65 -12.82
N VAL A 90 1.81 4.02 -13.84
CA VAL A 90 2.25 2.62 -13.81
C VAL A 90 3.74 2.59 -13.55
N PHE A 91 4.13 2.02 -12.41
CA PHE A 91 5.52 1.91 -11.99
C PHE A 91 6.17 0.62 -12.50
N LYS A 92 7.48 0.68 -12.75
CA LYS A 92 8.32 -0.51 -12.98
C LYS A 92 8.47 -1.30 -11.67
N LYS A 93 8.83 -2.57 -11.75
CA LYS A 93 8.94 -3.45 -10.57
C LYS A 93 10.03 -2.97 -9.60
N GLU A 94 11.08 -2.37 -10.13
CA GLU A 94 12.25 -1.86 -9.39
C GLU A 94 11.92 -0.66 -8.51
N PHE A 95 10.76 -0.02 -8.72
CA PHE A 95 10.23 0.99 -7.81
C PHE A 95 9.93 0.41 -6.42
N PHE A 96 9.59 -0.87 -6.36
CA PHE A 96 9.24 -1.59 -5.15
C PHE A 96 10.43 -2.40 -4.65
N GLN A 97 10.45 -2.71 -3.35
CA GLN A 97 11.45 -3.62 -2.80
C GLN A 97 11.20 -5.05 -3.30
N SER A 98 12.22 -5.68 -3.89
CA SER A 98 12.12 -7.02 -4.48
C SER A 98 12.08 -8.15 -3.44
N GLU A 99 12.73 -7.98 -2.29
CA GLU A 99 12.82 -8.99 -1.24
C GLU A 99 12.47 -8.41 0.14
N SER A 100 11.62 -9.08 0.91
CA SER A 100 11.39 -8.68 2.31
C SER A 100 12.65 -9.00 3.12
N PHE A 101 13.42 -7.97 3.46
CA PHE A 101 14.74 -8.13 4.09
C PHE A 101 14.70 -8.78 5.49
N LEU A 102 13.52 -8.92 6.11
CA LEU A 102 13.34 -9.35 7.50
C LEU A 102 12.05 -10.19 7.70
N GLY A 103 11.87 -11.27 6.95
CA GLY A 103 10.76 -12.23 7.20
C GLY A 103 9.35 -11.59 7.19
N GLY A 104 9.18 -10.51 6.42
CA GLY A 104 7.93 -9.75 6.36
C GLY A 104 7.83 -8.52 7.26
N LEU A 105 8.84 -8.17 8.06
CA LEU A 105 8.83 -6.98 8.95
C LEU A 105 9.52 -5.74 8.36
N SER A 106 9.80 -5.72 7.06
CA SER A 106 10.53 -4.61 6.42
C SER A 106 9.80 -3.26 6.46
N PHE A 107 8.52 -3.25 6.87
CA PHE A 107 7.72 -2.04 7.06
C PHE A 107 7.94 -1.34 8.43
N LEU A 108 8.63 -1.96 9.39
CA LEU A 108 8.91 -1.34 10.69
C LEU A 108 10.19 -0.49 10.63
N SER A 109 10.11 0.78 11.04
CA SER A 109 11.31 1.57 11.35
C SER A 109 11.91 1.10 12.67
N LEU A 110 12.69 0.02 12.62
CA LEU A 110 13.35 -0.54 13.82
C LEU A 110 14.47 0.36 14.38
N LYS A 111 14.88 1.41 13.65
CA LYS A 111 16.01 2.28 14.03
C LYS A 111 15.82 3.01 15.37
N ASN A 112 14.58 3.26 15.82
CA ASN A 112 14.35 4.06 17.03
C ASN A 112 14.04 3.25 18.30
N ASN A 113 13.60 1.99 18.19
CA ASN A 113 13.27 1.19 19.38
C ASN A 113 14.44 0.37 19.91
N ILE A 114 15.46 0.08 19.09
CA ILE A 114 16.65 -0.67 19.51
C ILE A 114 17.63 0.19 20.33
N GLN A 115 17.63 1.51 20.16
CA GLN A 115 18.51 2.40 20.96
C GLN A 115 18.21 2.37 22.47
N ASN A 116 17.04 1.86 22.89
CA ASN A 116 16.71 1.66 24.30
C ASN A 116 16.97 0.23 24.80
N LEU A 117 17.30 -0.71 23.90
CA LEU A 117 17.60 -2.12 24.23
C LEU A 117 19.12 -2.40 24.20
N ASP A 118 19.88 -1.69 23.37
CA ASP A 118 21.32 -1.89 23.20
C ASP A 118 22.18 -0.99 24.11
N ARG A 119 21.97 -1.06 25.43
CA ARG A 119 23.04 -0.71 26.38
C ARG A 119 23.86 -1.89 26.85
N ASP A 120 23.40 -3.13 26.61
CA ASP A 120 24.16 -4.32 26.96
C ASP A 120 24.14 -5.34 25.80
N ASN A 121 25.32 -5.53 25.20
CA ASN A 121 25.74 -6.62 24.30
C ASN A 121 25.62 -6.44 22.77
N SER A 122 26.67 -5.82 22.22
CA SER A 122 27.49 -6.29 21.09
C SER A 122 26.85 -6.65 19.73
N SER A 123 27.19 -5.78 18.76
CA SER A 123 27.68 -6.06 17.40
C SER A 123 26.74 -6.73 16.40
N LEU A 124 26.00 -5.90 15.65
CA LEU A 124 25.82 -6.10 14.21
C LEU A 124 26.25 -4.81 13.51
N GLU A 125 27.50 -4.77 13.09
CA GLU A 125 28.06 -3.69 12.28
C GLU A 125 27.38 -3.69 10.89
N VAL A 126 26.43 -2.77 10.69
CA VAL A 126 26.08 -2.35 9.34
C VAL A 126 27.09 -1.29 8.95
N ASN A 127 27.97 -1.66 8.01
CA ASN A 127 28.95 -0.78 7.39
C ASN A 127 28.25 0.43 6.73
N GLU A 128 28.11 1.53 7.47
CA GLU A 128 27.92 2.86 6.89
C GLU A 128 29.31 3.43 6.62
N GLN A 129 29.79 3.29 5.37
CA GLN A 129 30.93 4.08 4.91
C GLN A 129 30.54 5.55 4.96
N SER A 130 31.15 6.22 5.92
CA SER A 130 31.02 7.63 6.23
C SER A 130 31.66 8.48 5.15
N ASP A 131 30.86 9.03 4.24
CA ASP A 131 31.27 10.24 3.51
C ASP A 131 30.82 11.46 4.29
N THR A 132 31.77 11.98 5.07
CA THR A 132 31.64 13.26 5.76
C THR A 132 31.73 14.39 4.74
N LYS A 133 30.71 15.26 4.76
CA LYS A 133 30.68 16.71 4.43
C LYS A 133 29.65 17.05 3.35
N ASN A 134 28.49 17.53 3.80
CA ASN A 134 28.06 18.91 3.61
C ASN A 134 26.74 19.16 4.36
N ASN A 135 26.75 20.16 5.25
CA ASN A 135 25.57 20.68 5.95
C ASN A 135 24.60 21.33 4.96
N SER A 136 23.70 20.52 4.44
CA SER A 136 22.33 20.91 4.13
C SER A 136 21.46 19.88 4.86
N GLU A 137 20.44 20.29 5.60
CA GLU A 137 19.46 19.41 6.25
C GLU A 137 18.92 18.40 5.23
N LYS A 138 19.58 17.25 5.09
CA LYS A 138 19.20 16.23 4.12
C LYS A 138 18.10 15.44 4.80
N LYS A 139 16.87 15.91 4.57
CA LYS A 139 15.65 15.28 5.06
C LYS A 139 15.73 13.76 4.86
N SER A 140 15.56 13.02 5.94
CA SER A 140 15.58 11.56 5.97
C SER A 140 14.47 11.04 5.06
N ARG A 141 14.80 10.13 4.14
CA ARG A 141 13.83 9.48 3.23
C ARG A 141 13.84 8.00 3.48
N ILE A 142 12.70 7.38 3.26
CA ILE A 142 12.56 5.93 3.42
C ILE A 142 13.05 5.23 2.15
N SER A 143 13.75 4.12 2.34
CA SER A 143 14.18 3.23 1.25
C SER A 143 12.99 2.53 0.60
N ASN A 144 13.26 1.79 -0.46
CA ASN A 144 12.23 1.05 -1.15
C ASN A 144 11.45 0.13 -0.20
N GLN A 145 10.13 0.09 -0.37
CA GLN A 145 9.21 -0.68 0.46
C GLN A 145 8.53 -1.77 -0.37
N PRO A 146 8.16 -2.91 0.24
CA PRO A 146 7.38 -3.91 -0.45
C PRO A 146 5.95 -3.39 -0.69
N VAL A 147 5.31 -3.92 -1.73
CA VAL A 147 3.88 -3.71 -1.98
C VAL A 147 3.13 -4.99 -1.67
N MET A 148 2.14 -4.89 -0.79
CA MET A 148 1.37 -6.01 -0.26
C MET A 148 -0.07 -5.94 -0.76
N ARG A 149 -0.68 -7.09 -1.03
CA ARG A 149 -2.11 -7.15 -1.38
C ARG A 149 -2.95 -6.82 -0.16
N CYS A 150 -3.98 -6.00 -0.34
CA CYS A 150 -5.04 -5.93 0.65
C CYS A 150 -5.84 -7.25 0.67
N VAL A 151 -6.48 -7.51 1.80
CA VAL A 151 -7.35 -8.65 2.03
C VAL A 151 -8.74 -8.11 2.33
N TYR A 152 -9.72 -8.56 1.57
CA TYR A 152 -11.12 -8.23 1.76
C TYR A 152 -11.77 -9.29 2.63
N ILE A 153 -12.38 -8.87 3.74
CA ILE A 153 -13.14 -9.74 4.61
C ILE A 153 -14.56 -9.21 4.79
N ASP A 154 -15.49 -10.13 5.03
CA ASP A 154 -16.83 -9.78 5.51
C ASP A 154 -16.92 -10.05 7.02
N PRO A 155 -17.20 -9.04 7.85
CA PRO A 155 -17.25 -9.20 9.31
C PRO A 155 -18.37 -10.12 9.79
N THR A 156 -19.38 -10.41 8.95
CA THR A 156 -20.55 -11.21 9.32
C THR A 156 -20.49 -12.67 8.88
N SER A 157 -19.57 -13.00 7.98
CA SER A 157 -19.41 -14.33 7.39
C SER A 157 -17.94 -14.77 7.41
N SER A 158 -17.65 -15.92 6.77
CA SER A 158 -16.28 -16.43 6.61
C SER A 158 -15.64 -15.97 5.29
N TYR A 159 -16.21 -14.98 4.62
CA TYR A 159 -15.72 -14.53 3.32
C TYR A 159 -14.35 -13.86 3.48
N VAL A 160 -13.39 -14.33 2.69
CA VAL A 160 -12.03 -13.80 2.60
C VAL A 160 -11.60 -13.84 1.12
N GLN A 161 -11.07 -12.74 0.62
CA GLN A 161 -10.52 -12.67 -0.73
C GLN A 161 -9.30 -11.77 -0.76
N LEU A 162 -8.25 -12.19 -1.47
CA LEU A 162 -7.09 -11.33 -1.73
C LEU A 162 -7.39 -10.35 -2.87
N ALA A 163 -6.86 -9.14 -2.78
CA ALA A 163 -6.86 -8.21 -3.90
C ALA A 163 -6.21 -8.84 -5.14
N GLN A 164 -6.91 -8.78 -6.26
CA GLN A 164 -6.54 -9.46 -7.48
C GLN A 164 -7.04 -8.74 -8.73
N ARG A 165 -6.41 -9.03 -9.88
CA ARG A 165 -6.91 -8.62 -11.20
C ARG A 165 -8.27 -9.23 -11.49
N ASN A 166 -9.10 -8.50 -12.24
CA ASN A 166 -10.31 -9.05 -12.85
C ASN A 166 -9.98 -9.75 -14.18
N ARG A 167 -10.75 -10.80 -14.50
CA ARG A 167 -10.69 -11.53 -15.78
C ARG A 167 -10.65 -10.59 -16.99
N LEU A 168 -11.51 -9.58 -17.02
CA LEU A 168 -11.56 -8.59 -18.10
C LEU A 168 -10.21 -7.93 -18.43
N THR A 169 -9.35 -7.74 -17.42
CA THR A 169 -8.04 -7.10 -17.64
C THR A 169 -7.12 -7.95 -18.50
N PHE A 170 -7.24 -9.28 -18.47
CA PHE A 170 -6.47 -10.20 -19.32
C PHE A 170 -6.92 -10.09 -20.78
N PHE A 171 -8.23 -10.01 -21.02
CA PHE A 171 -8.79 -9.80 -22.37
C PHE A 171 -8.41 -8.44 -22.96
N ARG A 172 -8.28 -7.40 -22.13
CA ARG A 172 -7.79 -6.09 -22.58
C ARG A 172 -6.31 -6.09 -22.90
N GLU A 173 -5.52 -6.88 -22.17
CA GLU A 173 -4.07 -6.97 -22.34
C GLU A 173 -3.67 -7.81 -23.55
N PHE A 174 -4.26 -9.00 -23.69
CA PHE A 174 -3.91 -9.96 -24.75
C PHE A 174 -4.84 -9.89 -25.98
N GLY A 175 -5.99 -9.21 -25.89
CA GLY A 175 -6.91 -9.06 -27.01
C GLY A 175 -7.33 -10.41 -27.62
N ASN A 176 -7.06 -10.56 -28.91
CA ASN A 176 -7.36 -11.79 -29.68
C ASN A 176 -6.12 -12.68 -29.88
N GLU A 177 -5.04 -12.47 -29.11
CA GLU A 177 -3.87 -13.35 -29.16
C GLU A 177 -4.25 -14.79 -28.79
N THR A 178 -3.66 -15.75 -29.50
CA THR A 178 -3.83 -17.17 -29.27
C THR A 178 -2.52 -17.84 -28.85
N VAL A 179 -2.63 -18.95 -28.14
CA VAL A 179 -1.52 -19.81 -27.73
C VAL A 179 -1.84 -21.27 -28.07
N LEU A 180 -0.80 -22.05 -28.35
CA LEU A 180 -0.92 -23.48 -28.62
C LEU A 180 -0.68 -24.27 -27.33
N ILE A 181 -1.72 -24.95 -26.83
CA ILE A 181 -1.65 -25.78 -25.63
C ILE A 181 -2.01 -27.20 -26.02
N GLN A 182 -1.10 -28.15 -25.80
CA GLN A 182 -1.30 -29.56 -26.16
C GLN A 182 -1.77 -29.76 -27.63
N GLY A 183 -1.33 -28.88 -28.53
CA GLY A 183 -1.69 -28.91 -29.95
C GLY A 183 -3.03 -28.28 -30.31
N GLN A 184 -3.75 -27.68 -29.36
CA GLN A 184 -4.98 -26.91 -29.60
C GLN A 184 -4.72 -25.41 -29.48
N GLU A 185 -5.27 -24.63 -30.42
CA GLU A 185 -5.22 -23.18 -30.38
C GLU A 185 -6.28 -22.65 -29.40
N THR A 186 -5.85 -21.90 -28.39
CA THR A 186 -6.71 -21.35 -27.35
C THR A 186 -6.47 -19.85 -27.19
N SER A 187 -7.46 -19.14 -26.64
CA SER A 187 -7.30 -17.72 -26.29
C SER A 187 -6.23 -17.56 -25.23
N LYS A 188 -5.20 -16.76 -25.52
CA LYS A 188 -4.14 -16.43 -24.56
C LYS A 188 -4.69 -15.76 -23.32
N ALA A 189 -5.68 -14.88 -23.49
CA ALA A 189 -6.33 -14.19 -22.38
C ALA A 189 -7.03 -15.17 -21.41
N GLU A 190 -7.66 -16.22 -21.93
CA GLU A 190 -8.31 -17.23 -21.10
C GLU A 190 -7.28 -18.05 -20.34
N TYR A 191 -6.27 -18.54 -21.06
CA TYR A 191 -5.20 -19.36 -20.46
C TYR A 191 -4.48 -18.63 -19.32
N GLU A 192 -4.04 -17.40 -19.56
CA GLU A 192 -3.34 -16.59 -18.56
C GLU A 192 -4.24 -16.25 -17.37
N TRP A 193 -5.54 -16.06 -17.61
CA TRP A 193 -6.51 -15.86 -16.52
C TRP A 193 -6.70 -17.12 -15.67
N GLU A 194 -6.81 -18.30 -16.28
CA GLU A 194 -6.98 -19.55 -15.56
C GLU A 194 -5.75 -19.86 -14.68
N GLU A 195 -4.54 -19.70 -15.22
CA GLU A 195 -3.30 -19.88 -14.47
C GLU A 195 -3.19 -18.85 -13.32
N TYR A 196 -3.48 -17.58 -13.60
CA TYR A 196 -3.47 -16.53 -12.58
C TYR A 196 -4.50 -16.79 -11.48
N LYS A 197 -5.72 -17.21 -11.86
CA LYS A 197 -6.79 -17.50 -10.92
C LYS A 197 -6.39 -18.65 -9.99
N LYS A 198 -5.86 -19.75 -10.54
CA LYS A 198 -5.34 -20.87 -9.75
C LYS A 198 -4.28 -20.41 -8.76
N TYR A 199 -3.32 -19.60 -9.22
CA TYR A 199 -2.30 -19.02 -8.34
C TYR A 199 -2.92 -18.20 -7.19
N ILE A 200 -3.90 -17.33 -7.47
CA ILE A 200 -4.54 -16.53 -6.42
C ILE A 200 -5.39 -17.39 -5.48
N ASP A 201 -6.09 -18.41 -5.98
CA ASP A 201 -6.89 -19.32 -5.17
C ASP A 201 -5.99 -20.07 -4.17
N GLU A 202 -4.83 -20.58 -4.62
CA GLU A 202 -3.82 -21.19 -3.75
C GLU A 202 -3.29 -20.21 -2.68
N LYS A 203 -3.00 -18.95 -3.06
CA LYS A 203 -2.58 -17.91 -2.10
C LYS A 203 -3.68 -17.54 -1.11
N THR A 204 -4.93 -17.51 -1.53
CA THR A 204 -6.08 -17.20 -0.68
C THR A 204 -6.32 -18.32 0.34
N ILE A 205 -6.15 -19.59 -0.06
CA ILE A 205 -6.19 -20.72 0.87
C ILE A 205 -5.06 -20.63 1.90
N ALA A 206 -3.82 -20.39 1.44
CA ALA A 206 -2.67 -20.25 2.33
C ALA A 206 -2.85 -19.10 3.34
N PHE A 207 -3.33 -17.94 2.86
CA PHE A 207 -3.69 -16.82 3.72
C PHE A 207 -4.77 -17.21 4.74
N SER A 208 -5.86 -17.87 4.30
CA SER A 208 -6.97 -18.24 5.19
C SER A 208 -6.51 -19.16 6.33
N ASN A 209 -5.60 -20.10 6.02
CA ASN A 209 -4.99 -20.96 7.03
C ASN A 209 -4.14 -20.16 8.02
N ALA A 210 -3.27 -19.26 7.52
CA ALA A 210 -2.46 -18.38 8.36
C ALA A 210 -3.32 -17.44 9.22
N PHE A 211 -4.42 -16.94 8.67
CA PHE A 211 -5.35 -16.04 9.34
C PHE A 211 -6.10 -16.73 10.49
N ARG A 212 -6.49 -17.99 10.29
CA ARG A 212 -7.05 -18.83 11.36
C ARG A 212 -6.01 -19.12 12.45
N THR A 213 -4.77 -19.43 12.07
CA THR A 213 -3.68 -19.62 13.03
C THR A 213 -3.44 -18.36 13.85
N LEU A 214 -3.37 -17.18 13.20
CA LEU A 214 -3.23 -15.89 13.88
C LEU A 214 -4.33 -15.68 14.91
N LYS A 215 -5.58 -15.98 14.57
CA LYS A 215 -6.70 -15.90 15.50
C LYS A 215 -6.53 -16.81 16.71
N ASN A 216 -6.25 -18.10 16.48
CA ASN A 216 -6.05 -19.05 17.57
C ASN A 216 -4.88 -18.62 18.49
N THR A 217 -3.77 -18.17 17.92
CA THR A 217 -2.62 -17.64 18.68
C THR A 217 -3.00 -16.41 19.49
N TYR A 218 -3.74 -15.47 18.90
CA TYR A 218 -4.24 -14.30 19.62
C TYR A 218 -5.15 -14.71 20.79
N GLU A 219 -6.08 -15.65 20.59
CA GLU A 219 -6.96 -16.17 21.64
C GLU A 219 -6.15 -16.79 22.79
N SER A 220 -5.15 -17.64 22.48
CA SER A 220 -4.26 -18.23 23.49
C SER A 220 -3.50 -17.18 24.29
N ILE A 221 -2.94 -16.15 23.65
CA ILE A 221 -2.22 -15.06 24.35
C ILE A 221 -3.16 -14.31 25.29
N ILE A 222 -4.39 -14.04 24.86
CA ILE A 222 -5.38 -13.35 25.70
C ILE A 222 -5.83 -14.22 26.87
N GLU A 223 -5.92 -15.54 26.71
CA GLU A 223 -6.23 -16.48 27.80
C GLU A 223 -5.09 -16.59 28.82
N GLU A 224 -3.85 -16.79 28.36
CA GLU A 224 -2.66 -16.82 29.23
C GLU A 224 -2.54 -15.53 30.03
N LYS A 225 -2.80 -14.39 29.38
CA LYS A 225 -2.82 -13.09 30.04
C LYS A 225 -3.87 -13.01 31.17
N LYS A 226 -5.07 -13.57 31.01
CA LYS A 226 -6.09 -13.58 32.08
C LYS A 226 -5.62 -14.37 33.31
N ALA A 227 -4.75 -15.35 33.13
CA ALA A 227 -4.16 -16.11 34.23
C ALA A 227 -3.07 -15.33 34.99
N ILE A 228 -2.49 -14.29 34.38
CA ILE A 228 -1.59 -13.34 35.03
C ILE A 228 -2.46 -12.41 35.89
N LEU A 229 -2.60 -12.75 37.18
CA LEU A 229 -3.36 -12.01 38.21
C LEU A 229 -2.97 -10.51 38.29
N SER A 230 -3.89 -9.71 38.83
CA SER A 230 -3.95 -8.25 38.91
C SER A 230 -2.76 -7.48 39.50
N ASP A 231 -1.69 -8.15 39.95
CA ASP A 231 -0.57 -7.51 40.66
C ASP A 231 0.55 -7.00 39.74
N GLU A 232 0.54 -7.36 38.44
CA GLU A 232 1.49 -6.84 37.44
C GLU A 232 0.80 -6.13 36.26
N LEU A 233 0.06 -5.07 36.57
CA LEU A 233 -0.57 -4.19 35.57
C LEU A 233 0.43 -3.74 34.49
N GLU A 234 1.69 -3.54 34.84
CA GLU A 234 2.75 -3.13 33.92
C GLU A 234 3.09 -4.21 32.87
N SER A 235 3.27 -5.47 33.29
CA SER A 235 3.53 -6.61 32.39
C SER A 235 2.36 -6.83 31.42
N SER A 236 1.14 -6.73 31.94
CA SER A 236 -0.09 -6.81 31.15
C SER A 236 -0.18 -5.73 30.08
N ASN A 237 0.19 -4.48 30.40
CA ASN A 237 0.19 -3.37 29.45
C ASN A 237 1.28 -3.53 28.39
N LYS A 238 2.47 -4.02 28.75
CA LYS A 238 3.56 -4.30 27.80
C LYS A 238 3.15 -5.34 26.76
N ILE A 239 2.44 -6.40 27.17
CA ILE A 239 1.91 -7.40 26.23
C ILE A 239 0.91 -6.76 25.25
N TYR A 240 -0.01 -5.91 25.73
CA TYR A 240 -0.96 -5.24 24.84
C TYR A 240 -0.27 -4.28 23.86
N ALA A 241 0.74 -3.54 24.32
CA ALA A 241 1.55 -2.68 23.47
C ALA A 241 2.19 -3.51 22.36
N LEU A 242 2.88 -4.61 22.70
CA LEU A 242 3.55 -5.46 21.73
C LEU A 242 2.59 -6.09 20.71
N ILE A 243 1.43 -6.60 21.16
CA ILE A 243 0.39 -7.11 20.26
C ILE A 243 -0.08 -6.01 19.31
N ASN A 244 -0.35 -4.81 19.82
CA ASN A 244 -0.79 -3.69 18.99
C ASN A 244 0.26 -3.28 17.97
N GLU A 245 1.54 -3.24 18.35
CA GLU A 245 2.65 -2.93 17.45
C GLU A 245 2.79 -3.97 16.33
N ILE A 246 2.73 -5.27 16.66
CA ILE A 246 2.79 -6.36 15.68
C ILE A 246 1.60 -6.31 14.72
N LEU A 247 0.40 -6.06 15.23
CA LEU A 247 -0.82 -6.05 14.42
C LEU A 247 -0.99 -4.76 13.62
N LEU A 248 -0.42 -3.63 14.05
CA LEU A 248 -0.56 -2.32 13.42
C LEU A 248 -0.45 -2.32 11.88
N PRO A 249 0.62 -2.85 11.27
CA PRO A 249 0.74 -2.95 9.81
C PRO A 249 -0.36 -3.81 9.17
N LEU A 250 -0.74 -4.92 9.82
CA LEU A 250 -1.74 -5.86 9.32
C LEU A 250 -3.14 -5.26 9.35
N LYS A 251 -3.47 -4.47 10.38
CA LYS A 251 -4.77 -3.80 10.53
C LYS A 251 -5.13 -2.95 9.31
N TYR A 252 -4.13 -2.39 8.63
CA TYR A 252 -4.31 -1.54 7.44
C TYR A 252 -4.11 -2.27 6.12
N LEU A 253 -3.95 -3.60 6.14
CA LEU A 253 -4.04 -4.45 4.96
C LEU A 253 -5.41 -5.14 4.86
N ILE A 254 -6.16 -5.22 5.96
CA ILE A 254 -7.52 -5.78 5.99
C ILE A 254 -8.54 -4.69 5.67
N LYS A 255 -9.42 -4.97 4.71
CA LYS A 255 -10.47 -4.08 4.23
C LYS A 255 -11.82 -4.77 4.23
N HIS A 256 -12.88 -3.99 4.25
CA HIS A 256 -14.23 -4.52 4.11
C HIS A 256 -14.47 -5.02 2.68
N SER A 257 -15.18 -6.13 2.54
CA SER A 257 -15.54 -6.76 1.26
C SER A 257 -16.21 -5.82 0.25
N ALA A 258 -16.96 -4.83 0.74
CA ALA A 258 -17.58 -3.78 -0.06
C ALA A 258 -16.59 -2.96 -0.92
N PHE A 259 -15.30 -2.94 -0.57
CA PHE A 259 -14.25 -2.22 -1.32
C PHE A 259 -13.46 -3.12 -2.28
N GLN A 260 -13.89 -4.37 -2.52
CA GLN A 260 -13.15 -5.34 -3.34
C GLN A 260 -12.80 -4.85 -4.76
N GLU A 261 -13.66 -4.00 -5.35
CA GLU A 261 -13.49 -3.43 -6.68
C GLU A 261 -12.27 -2.50 -6.80
N GLU A 262 -11.70 -2.09 -5.67
CA GLU A 262 -10.48 -1.28 -5.66
C GLU A 262 -9.24 -2.07 -6.10
N GLN A 263 -9.27 -3.41 -5.89
CA GLN A 263 -8.15 -4.31 -6.18
C GLN A 263 -6.82 -3.77 -5.60
N GLU A 264 -6.90 -3.30 -4.36
CA GLU A 264 -5.88 -2.47 -3.77
C GLU A 264 -4.67 -3.28 -3.29
N CYS A 265 -3.49 -2.72 -3.51
CA CYS A 265 -2.27 -3.09 -2.84
C CYS A 265 -1.70 -1.88 -2.08
N ARG A 266 -0.94 -2.11 -1.02
CA ARG A 266 -0.36 -1.05 -0.19
C ARG A 266 1.12 -1.24 0.03
N MET A 267 1.83 -0.14 -0.05
CA MET A 267 3.03 0.04 0.77
C MET A 267 2.55 0.46 2.17
N VAL A 268 3.15 -0.12 3.20
CA VAL A 268 2.92 0.25 4.60
C VAL A 268 4.29 0.53 5.21
N TYR A 269 4.39 1.61 5.95
CA TYR A 269 5.57 1.96 6.73
C TYR A 269 5.12 2.44 8.11
N VAL A 270 5.74 1.93 9.17
CA VAL A 270 5.38 2.25 10.55
C VAL A 270 6.55 2.93 11.24
N THR A 271 6.31 4.14 11.75
CA THR A 271 7.30 4.91 12.51
C THR A 271 6.61 5.85 13.51
N SER A 272 7.39 6.44 14.42
CA SER A 272 6.89 7.43 15.39
C SER A 272 6.75 8.81 14.75
N LEU A 273 5.89 9.68 15.32
CA LEU A 273 5.78 11.09 14.87
C LEU A 273 7.07 11.89 15.01
N ASN A 274 7.93 11.50 15.95
CA ASN A 274 9.18 12.20 16.23
C ASN A 274 10.33 11.73 15.33
N ALA A 275 10.08 10.76 14.45
CA ALA A 275 11.13 10.24 13.57
C ALA A 275 11.54 11.29 12.52
N PRO A 276 12.84 11.39 12.18
CA PRO A 276 13.36 12.46 11.33
C PRO A 276 12.83 12.43 9.88
N GLU A 277 12.35 11.28 9.41
CA GLU A 277 11.71 11.12 8.09
C GLU A 277 10.26 11.64 8.04
N VAL A 278 9.62 11.82 9.19
CA VAL A 278 8.22 12.25 9.27
C VAL A 278 8.11 13.74 9.05
N SER A 279 7.12 14.16 8.27
CA SER A 279 6.91 15.56 7.91
C SER A 279 5.46 15.93 7.77
N MET A 280 5.16 17.19 8.08
CA MET A 280 3.83 17.76 7.98
C MET A 280 3.80 18.92 6.99
N VAL A 281 2.78 18.94 6.13
CA VAL A 281 2.47 20.07 5.24
C VAL A 281 1.07 20.59 5.57
N ASP A 282 0.91 21.91 5.49
CA ASP A 282 -0.34 22.64 5.71
C ASP A 282 -1.04 22.34 7.04
N LYS A 283 -0.27 21.94 8.07
CA LYS A 283 -0.75 21.53 9.40
C LYS A 283 -1.80 20.40 9.36
N LYS A 284 -1.86 19.65 8.24
CA LYS A 284 -2.91 18.67 7.96
C LYS A 284 -2.36 17.36 7.43
N PHE A 285 -1.39 17.43 6.53
CA PHE A 285 -0.92 16.25 5.81
C PHE A 285 0.40 15.77 6.40
N LEU A 286 0.33 14.67 7.12
CA LEU A 286 1.48 13.99 7.71
C LEU A 286 1.92 12.85 6.78
N PHE A 287 3.21 12.83 6.44
CA PHE A 287 3.77 11.90 5.45
C PHE A 287 5.25 11.60 5.70
N VAL A 288 5.73 10.55 5.02
CA VAL A 288 7.15 10.24 4.83
C VAL A 288 7.48 10.27 3.34
N GLU A 289 8.68 10.71 2.99
CA GLU A 289 9.16 10.77 1.60
C GLU A 289 9.88 9.48 1.20
N TYR A 290 9.53 8.97 0.04
CA TYR A 290 10.11 7.80 -0.59
C TYR A 290 11.30 8.21 -1.46
N ASP A 291 12.46 7.56 -1.29
CA ASP A 291 13.71 8.00 -1.93
C ASP A 291 13.70 7.77 -3.46
N SER A 292 13.02 6.72 -3.93
CA SER A 292 12.91 6.43 -5.36
C SER A 292 12.18 7.52 -6.13
N LYS A 293 12.86 8.07 -7.13
CA LYS A 293 12.31 9.10 -8.02
C LYS A 293 11.19 8.54 -8.88
N VAL A 294 10.05 9.23 -8.89
CA VAL A 294 8.86 8.81 -9.64
C VAL A 294 9.16 8.66 -11.14
N LYS A 295 9.67 9.71 -11.79
CA LYS A 295 9.87 9.74 -13.25
C LYS A 295 10.71 8.57 -13.79
N GLU A 296 11.85 8.32 -13.16
CA GLU A 296 12.82 7.31 -13.61
C GLU A 296 12.23 5.88 -13.50
N ASN A 297 11.28 5.71 -12.58
CA ASN A 297 10.64 4.44 -12.26
C ASN A 297 9.25 4.29 -12.89
N LEU A 298 8.79 5.22 -13.72
CA LEU A 298 7.55 5.05 -14.48
C LEU A 298 7.79 4.15 -15.70
N ASN A 299 6.85 3.25 -15.92
CA ASN A 299 6.75 2.42 -17.12
C ASN A 299 5.75 3.02 -18.11
N LYS A 300 4.58 3.41 -17.61
CA LYS A 300 3.47 3.89 -18.45
C LYS A 300 2.61 4.90 -17.68
N VAL A 301 1.97 5.81 -18.42
CA VAL A 301 0.92 6.70 -17.91
C VAL A 301 -0.37 6.49 -18.71
N TYR A 302 -1.49 6.29 -18.01
CA TYR A 302 -2.83 6.32 -18.59
C TYR A 302 -3.52 7.64 -18.27
N ILE A 303 -4.07 8.29 -19.29
CA ILE A 303 -4.83 9.54 -19.14
C ILE A 303 -6.32 9.22 -19.17
N ALA A 304 -7.04 9.70 -18.16
CA ALA A 304 -8.48 9.48 -18.06
C ALA A 304 -9.25 10.19 -19.20
N PRO A 305 -10.46 9.71 -19.56
CA PRO A 305 -11.19 10.23 -20.72
C PRO A 305 -11.51 11.73 -20.70
N ALA A 306 -11.63 12.37 -19.54
CA ALA A 306 -11.93 13.80 -19.41
C ALA A 306 -10.66 14.68 -19.31
N ALA A 307 -9.47 14.07 -19.35
CA ALA A 307 -8.16 14.73 -19.25
C ALA A 307 -7.33 14.62 -20.54
N LYS A 308 -7.95 14.23 -21.67
CA LYS A 308 -7.24 13.98 -22.95
C LYS A 308 -6.40 15.17 -23.42
N ASP A 309 -6.83 16.40 -23.13
CA ASP A 309 -6.15 17.63 -23.54
C ASP A 309 -4.77 17.79 -22.87
N TYR A 310 -4.54 17.14 -21.72
CA TYR A 310 -3.25 17.15 -21.03
C TYR A 310 -2.22 16.19 -21.64
N ARG A 311 -2.55 15.47 -22.71
CA ARG A 311 -1.62 14.51 -23.35
C ARG A 311 -0.31 15.15 -23.80
N LEU A 312 -0.37 16.30 -24.48
CA LEU A 312 0.82 17.00 -24.95
C LEU A 312 1.66 17.53 -23.78
N TYR A 313 1.00 17.99 -22.72
CA TYR A 313 1.65 18.47 -21.51
C TYR A 313 2.45 17.34 -20.82
N LEU A 314 1.83 16.17 -20.64
CA LEU A 314 2.50 14.99 -20.06
C LEU A 314 3.64 14.49 -20.94
N ALA A 315 3.47 14.50 -22.26
CA ALA A 315 4.55 14.16 -23.19
C ALA A 315 5.73 15.14 -23.06
N TRP A 316 5.47 16.43 -22.91
CA TRP A 316 6.51 17.43 -22.66
C TRP A 316 7.22 17.24 -21.31
N LEU A 317 6.48 16.90 -20.24
CA LEU A 317 7.03 16.65 -18.90
C LEU A 317 7.90 15.39 -18.82
N LEU A 318 7.61 14.40 -19.66
CA LEU A 318 8.25 13.08 -19.68
C LEU A 318 9.18 12.88 -20.88
N ARG A 319 9.45 13.93 -21.68
CA ARG A 319 10.24 13.87 -22.92
C ARG A 319 11.65 13.28 -22.76
N ASP A 320 12.21 13.37 -21.56
CA ASP A 320 13.57 12.90 -21.24
C ASP A 320 13.56 11.43 -20.77
N GLN A 321 12.43 10.74 -20.84
CA GLN A 321 12.24 9.34 -20.45
C GLN A 321 11.45 8.58 -21.52
N ASP A 322 11.77 7.31 -21.73
CA ASP A 322 11.00 6.44 -22.63
C ASP A 322 9.78 5.86 -21.91
N ILE A 323 8.76 6.69 -21.70
CA ILE A 323 7.52 6.33 -20.98
C ILE A 323 6.35 6.33 -21.95
N LYS A 324 5.62 5.21 -22.02
CA LYS A 324 4.43 5.12 -22.86
C LYS A 324 3.27 5.94 -22.27
N ILE A 325 2.67 6.81 -23.06
CA ILE A 325 1.50 7.60 -22.68
C ILE A 325 0.28 7.11 -23.48
N GLU A 326 -0.72 6.57 -22.80
CA GLU A 326 -1.94 6.02 -23.39
C GLU A 326 -3.18 6.80 -22.94
N LEU A 327 -4.14 6.94 -23.84
CA LEU A 327 -5.47 7.44 -23.49
C LEU A 327 -6.33 6.25 -23.05
N SER A 328 -7.09 6.42 -21.97
CA SER A 328 -8.10 5.46 -21.57
C SER A 328 -9.17 5.33 -22.65
N ASN A 329 -9.51 4.10 -23.00
CA ASN A 329 -10.56 3.77 -23.96
C ASN A 329 -11.89 3.44 -23.27
N ASN A 330 -12.00 3.63 -21.96
CA ASN A 330 -13.25 3.38 -21.24
C ASN A 330 -14.36 4.35 -21.69
N PRO A 331 -15.61 3.87 -21.82
CA PRO A 331 -16.73 4.72 -22.19
C PRO A 331 -17.00 5.74 -21.08
N TYR A 332 -16.97 7.02 -21.41
CA TYR A 332 -17.23 8.10 -20.47
C TYR A 332 -18.18 9.11 -21.10
N ARG A 333 -19.27 9.41 -20.39
CA ARG A 333 -20.24 10.43 -20.83
C ARG A 333 -19.60 11.80 -20.65
N GLN A 334 -19.31 12.48 -21.75
CA GLN A 334 -18.95 13.89 -21.70
C GLN A 334 -20.20 14.67 -21.26
N THR A 335 -20.19 15.20 -20.03
CA THR A 335 -21.15 16.22 -19.63
C THR A 335 -20.83 17.47 -20.44
N SER A 336 -21.75 17.82 -21.36
CA SER A 336 -21.68 19.01 -22.21
C SER A 336 -21.80 20.28 -21.38
#